data_AF-A0A067EK74-F1
#
_entry.id   AF-A0A067EK74-F1
#
_cell.length_a   1.000
_cell.length_b   1.000
_cell.length_c   1.000
_cell.angle_alpha   90.00
_cell.angle_beta   90.00
_cell.angle_gamma   90.00
#
_symmetry.space_group_name_H-M   'P 1'
#
loop_
_entity.id
_entity.type
_entity.pdbx_description
1 polymer ?
#
loop_
_entity_poly.entity_id
_entity_poly.type
_entity_poly.pdbx_seq_one_letter_code
_entity_poly.pdbx_strand_id
1 'polypeptide(L)'
;MTAMHCHFTGRNFISKSLSTFLPLLSIVQTQAMAVTIHNALPSLNALKSKSIIRNRPESRRVSANSVRCCQVATSDKQSITVSNGNDSLEICRVLNGMWQTSGGWGRIDRDDAVDAMLRYADAGLTTFDMADHYGPAEDLYGIFINRVRRERPPEFLDKVRGLTKWVPPPVKMTSSIVRESIDVSRRRMDVPCLDMLQFHWWDYSNPGYLDALNHLTDLKEEGKIKTVALTNFDTERLRIILENGIPVVSNQVWHSNGWFVI
;
A
#
# COMPACT_ATOMS: atom_id res chain seq x y z
N MET A 1 9.98 26.21 -5.70
CA MET A 1 9.77 24.79 -5.99
C MET A 1 8.29 24.52 -5.87
N THR A 2 7.60 24.47 -6.99
CA THR A 2 6.14 24.54 -7.08
C THR A 2 5.56 23.14 -6.89
N ALA A 3 4.73 22.95 -5.86
CA ALA A 3 3.97 21.73 -5.66
C ALA A 3 2.97 21.56 -6.82
N MET A 4 3.22 20.59 -7.69
CA MET A 4 2.31 20.24 -8.77
C MET A 4 1.07 19.58 -8.15
N HIS A 5 -0.06 20.28 -8.19
CA HIS A 5 -1.35 19.78 -7.71
C HIS A 5 -1.78 18.58 -8.55
N CYS A 6 -2.00 17.44 -7.90
CA CYS A 6 -2.57 16.25 -8.51
C CYS A 6 -4.08 16.48 -8.75
N HIS A 7 -4.49 16.60 -10.01
CA HIS A 7 -5.90 16.59 -10.42
C HIS A 7 -6.19 15.28 -11.14
N PHE A 8 -6.78 14.32 -10.43
CA PHE A 8 -7.39 13.13 -11.02
C PHE A 8 -8.75 13.52 -11.62
N THR A 9 -8.82 13.77 -12.92
CA THR A 9 -10.09 13.86 -13.65
C THR A 9 -10.49 12.48 -14.12
N GLY A 10 -11.19 11.74 -13.25
CA GLY A 10 -11.81 10.47 -13.63
C GLY A 10 -12.94 10.69 -14.62
N ARG A 11 -12.72 10.38 -15.91
CA ARG A 11 -13.79 10.05 -16.86
C ARG A 11 -13.31 8.98 -17.84
N ASN A 12 -14.16 7.96 -17.98
CA ASN A 12 -14.19 6.87 -18.96
C ASN A 12 -13.42 5.60 -18.60
N PHE A 13 -14.02 4.75 -17.74
CA PHE A 13 -13.67 3.33 -17.69
C PHE A 13 -14.91 2.46 -17.48
N ILE A 14 -14.83 1.25 -18.05
CA ILE A 14 -15.80 0.14 -18.08
C ILE A 14 -16.73 0.16 -19.31
N SER A 15 -16.20 -0.31 -20.45
CA SER A 15 -17.00 -0.99 -21.47
C SER A 15 -16.95 -2.50 -21.18
N LYS A 16 -18.13 -3.11 -21.07
CA LYS A 16 -18.35 -4.54 -20.83
C LYS A 16 -17.83 -5.35 -22.03
N SER A 17 -16.68 -6.02 -21.91
CA SER A 17 -16.40 -7.29 -22.61
C SER A 17 -15.00 -7.79 -22.24
N LEU A 18 -14.91 -8.67 -21.24
CA LEU A 18 -13.81 -9.62 -21.03
C LEU A 18 -14.21 -10.52 -19.85
N SER A 19 -15.17 -11.41 -20.09
CA SER A 19 -15.63 -12.40 -19.11
C SER A 19 -14.94 -13.76 -19.29
N THR A 20 -13.71 -13.82 -19.84
CA THR A 20 -13.10 -15.13 -20.18
C THR A 20 -11.62 -15.30 -19.91
N PHE A 21 -10.89 -14.32 -19.34
CA PHE A 21 -9.52 -14.56 -18.90
C PHE A 21 -9.25 -13.81 -17.59
N LEU A 22 -8.82 -14.57 -16.57
CA LEU A 22 -8.50 -14.20 -15.19
C LEU A 22 -9.72 -14.03 -14.25
N PRO A 23 -9.81 -14.79 -13.13
CA PRO A 23 -10.70 -14.41 -12.04
C PRO A 23 -10.17 -13.12 -11.42
N LEU A 24 -10.82 -12.00 -11.70
CA LEU A 24 -10.55 -10.69 -11.11
C LEU A 24 -10.87 -10.77 -9.60
N LEU A 25 -9.87 -11.09 -8.76
CA LEU A 25 -9.99 -10.92 -7.31
C LEU A 25 -9.49 -9.53 -6.95
N SER A 26 -10.41 -8.71 -6.45
CA SER A 26 -10.17 -7.34 -6.04
C SER A 26 -9.55 -7.29 -4.62
N ILE A 27 -8.35 -6.71 -4.50
CA ILE A 27 -7.61 -6.52 -3.24
C ILE A 27 -7.85 -5.11 -2.72
N VAL A 28 -8.32 -4.92 -1.49
CA VAL A 28 -8.61 -3.58 -0.94
C VAL A 28 -7.37 -2.99 -0.28
N GLN A 29 -6.97 -1.78 -0.66
CA GLN A 29 -6.00 -0.99 0.12
C GLN A 29 -6.72 -0.27 1.26
N THR A 30 -6.38 -0.61 2.50
CA THR A 30 -6.88 0.13 3.68
C THR A 30 -5.92 1.26 4.03
N GLN A 31 -6.49 2.43 4.35
CA GLN A 31 -5.74 3.55 4.92
C GLN A 31 -5.45 3.24 6.38
N ALA A 32 -4.18 3.09 6.75
CA ALA A 32 -3.77 2.99 8.14
C ALA A 32 -3.95 4.37 8.82
N MET A 33 -4.97 4.49 9.68
CA MET A 33 -5.18 5.67 10.50
C MET A 33 -4.26 5.60 11.71
N ALA A 34 -3.24 6.46 11.76
CA ALA A 34 -2.53 6.79 12.99
C ALA A 34 -2.35 8.31 13.06
N VAL A 35 -3.38 9.00 13.55
CA VAL A 35 -3.25 10.37 14.07
C VAL A 35 -3.57 10.29 15.55
N THR A 36 -2.57 10.44 16.40
CA THR A 36 -2.76 10.61 17.84
C THR A 36 -3.36 11.99 18.09
N ILE A 37 -4.62 12.05 18.50
CA ILE A 37 -5.24 13.28 19.01
C ILE A 37 -4.74 13.48 20.45
N HIS A 38 -3.87 14.47 20.67
CA HIS A 38 -3.59 14.96 22.02
C HIS A 38 -4.82 15.73 22.52
N ASN A 39 -5.65 15.09 23.35
CA ASN A 39 -6.63 15.80 24.16
C ASN A 39 -5.90 16.48 25.33
N ALA A 40 -5.60 17.77 25.18
CA ALA A 40 -5.29 18.63 26.30
C ALA A 40 -6.60 19.00 27.02
N LEU A 41 -6.78 18.51 28.24
CA LEU A 41 -7.81 19.00 29.16
C LEU A 41 -7.10 19.75 30.31
N PRO A 42 -7.35 21.06 30.50
CA PRO A 42 -6.80 21.78 31.63
C PRO A 42 -7.54 21.45 32.93
N SER A 43 -6.78 21.38 34.02
CA SER A 43 -7.25 21.21 35.39
C SER A 43 -8.15 22.37 35.83
N LEU A 44 -9.24 22.07 36.54
CA LEU A 44 -9.93 23.04 37.38
C LEU A 44 -10.23 22.43 38.75
N ASN A 45 -9.58 22.98 39.77
CA ASN A 45 -9.88 22.76 41.17
C ASN A 45 -11.11 23.59 41.60
N ALA A 46 -11.90 22.97 42.49
CA ALA A 46 -12.73 23.56 43.53
C ALA A 46 -13.96 24.42 43.14
N LEU A 47 -15.14 23.89 43.46
CA LEU A 47 -16.27 24.65 44.03
C LEU A 47 -17.19 23.70 44.81
N LYS A 48 -17.19 23.84 46.14
CA LYS A 48 -18.20 23.27 47.05
C LYS A 48 -19.46 24.14 46.98
N SER A 49 -20.67 23.55 46.93
CA SER A 49 -21.83 23.99 47.74
C SER A 49 -23.16 23.33 47.34
N LYS A 50 -23.77 22.70 48.37
CA LYS A 50 -25.19 22.63 48.75
C LYS A 50 -26.20 21.85 47.89
N SER A 51 -26.85 20.93 48.61
CA SER A 51 -28.01 20.11 48.27
C SER A 51 -29.27 20.92 47.97
N ILE A 52 -29.93 20.62 46.85
CA ILE A 52 -31.36 20.86 46.66
C ILE A 52 -31.93 19.60 45.98
N ILE A 53 -32.87 18.95 46.66
CA ILE A 53 -33.58 17.75 46.22
C ILE A 53 -34.69 18.17 45.25
N ARG A 54 -34.72 17.59 44.05
CA ARG A 54 -35.93 17.48 43.20
C ARG A 54 -35.95 16.12 42.50
N ASN A 55 -37.11 15.49 42.55
CA ASN A 55 -37.38 14.14 42.06
C ASN A 55 -37.72 14.08 40.56
N ARG A 56 -37.36 12.92 39.97
CA ARG A 56 -37.82 12.25 38.72
C ARG A 56 -37.19 12.64 37.37
N PRO A 57 -37.08 11.73 36.38
CA PRO A 57 -37.28 10.25 36.38
C PRO A 57 -36.05 9.43 35.95
N GLU A 58 -36.13 8.12 36.20
CA GLU A 58 -35.19 7.04 35.83
C GLU A 58 -34.43 7.24 34.50
N SER A 59 -33.10 7.37 34.60
CA SER A 59 -32.22 7.05 33.48
C SER A 59 -31.80 5.58 33.59
N ARG A 60 -32.07 4.83 32.51
CA ARG A 60 -31.68 3.42 32.38
C ARG A 60 -30.17 3.30 32.55
N ARG A 61 -29.74 2.53 33.55
CA ARG A 61 -28.35 2.07 33.69
C ARG A 61 -28.01 1.23 32.46
N VAL A 62 -27.22 1.80 31.54
CA VAL A 62 -26.55 1.00 30.52
C VAL A 62 -25.39 0.30 31.22
N SER A 63 -25.58 -0.99 31.45
CA SER A 63 -24.55 -1.92 31.91
C SER A 63 -23.29 -1.77 31.04
N ALA A 64 -22.14 -1.59 31.68
CA ALA A 64 -20.84 -1.70 31.04
C ALA A 64 -20.63 -3.17 30.64
N ASN A 65 -21.16 -3.55 29.47
CA ASN A 65 -20.83 -4.81 28.87
C ASN A 65 -19.38 -4.71 28.39
N SER A 66 -18.47 -5.35 29.12
CA SER A 66 -17.13 -5.62 28.61
C SER A 66 -17.31 -6.33 27.27
N VAL A 67 -16.96 -5.68 26.17
CA VAL A 67 -16.93 -6.32 24.86
C VAL A 67 -15.84 -7.37 24.95
N ARG A 68 -16.24 -8.60 25.25
CA ARG A 68 -15.39 -9.77 25.19
C ARG A 68 -15.10 -9.96 23.71
N CYS A 69 -13.92 -9.53 23.27
CA CYS A 69 -13.46 -9.73 21.89
C CYS A 69 -13.48 -11.25 21.64
N CYS A 70 -14.49 -11.72 20.94
CA CYS A 70 -14.56 -13.11 20.50
C CYS A 70 -13.31 -13.35 19.65
N GLN A 71 -12.44 -14.26 20.10
CA GLN A 71 -11.42 -14.81 19.23
C GLN A 71 -12.15 -15.58 18.13
N VAL A 72 -12.33 -14.93 16.99
CA VAL A 72 -12.77 -15.60 15.77
C VAL A 72 -11.55 -16.38 15.29
N ALA A 73 -11.57 -17.69 15.47
CA ALA A 73 -10.68 -18.57 14.75
C ALA A 73 -11.06 -18.49 13.27
N THR A 74 -10.44 -17.59 12.51
CA THR A 74 -10.60 -17.54 11.05
C THR A 74 -9.66 -18.56 10.43
N SER A 75 -10.17 -19.77 10.20
CA SER A 75 -9.66 -20.61 9.11
C SER A 75 -10.25 -20.07 7.81
N ASP A 76 -9.63 -19.03 7.25
CA ASP A 76 -9.83 -18.58 5.85
C ASP A 76 -8.61 -17.73 5.48
N LYS A 77 -7.89 -18.11 4.40
CA LYS A 77 -6.60 -17.51 4.02
C LYS A 77 -6.70 -15.98 3.92
N GLN A 78 -6.02 -15.29 4.84
CA GLN A 78 -5.85 -13.83 4.82
C GLN A 78 -4.96 -13.36 3.66
N SER A 79 -4.36 -14.31 2.92
CA SER A 79 -3.52 -14.09 1.76
C SER A 79 -4.19 -14.51 0.45
N ILE A 80 -3.71 -13.94 -0.64
CA ILE A 80 -4.03 -14.25 -2.03
C ILE A 80 -2.72 -14.32 -2.82
N THR A 81 -2.68 -15.18 -3.83
CA THR A 81 -1.58 -15.20 -4.80
C THR A 81 -2.00 -14.45 -6.06
N VAL A 82 -1.26 -13.40 -6.41
CA VAL A 82 -1.33 -12.78 -7.75
C VAL A 82 -0.32 -13.49 -8.64
N SER A 83 -0.68 -13.81 -9.89
CA SER A 83 0.18 -14.60 -10.77
C SER A 83 -0.09 -14.42 -12.25
N ASN A 84 0.96 -14.54 -13.05
CA ASN A 84 0.90 -14.62 -14.51
C ASN A 84 2.02 -15.54 -15.04
N GLY A 85 1.65 -16.64 -15.70
CA GLY A 85 2.61 -17.66 -16.12
C GLY A 85 3.38 -18.26 -14.93
N ASN A 86 4.71 -18.15 -14.96
CA ASN A 86 5.59 -18.63 -13.88
C ASN A 86 5.78 -17.59 -12.75
N ASP A 87 5.23 -16.39 -12.92
CA ASP A 87 5.35 -15.33 -11.93
C ASP A 87 4.22 -15.42 -10.92
N SER A 88 4.57 -15.31 -9.65
CA SER A 88 3.59 -15.29 -8.57
C SER A 88 4.11 -14.56 -7.34
N LEU A 89 3.20 -13.93 -6.62
CA LEU A 89 3.46 -13.35 -5.31
C LEU A 89 2.25 -13.58 -4.40
N GLU A 90 2.50 -14.19 -3.25
CA GLU A 90 1.52 -14.23 -2.17
C GLU A 90 1.57 -12.93 -1.37
N ILE A 91 0.41 -12.29 -1.23
CA ILE A 91 0.19 -11.02 -0.53
C ILE A 91 -1.06 -11.10 0.32
N CYS A 92 -1.21 -10.19 1.28
CA CYS A 92 -2.45 -10.05 2.06
C CYS A 92 -3.61 -9.62 1.16
N ARG A 93 -4.84 -10.03 1.49
CA ARG A 93 -6.06 -9.53 0.82
C ARG A 93 -6.36 -8.07 1.13
N VAL A 94 -5.81 -7.58 2.25
CA VAL A 94 -5.90 -6.20 2.72
C VAL A 94 -4.48 -5.67 2.88
N LEU A 95 -4.16 -4.58 2.17
CA LEU A 95 -2.82 -3.99 2.14
C LEU A 95 -2.74 -2.78 3.08
N ASN A 96 -1.59 -2.64 3.75
CA ASN A 96 -1.27 -1.43 4.50
C ASN A 96 -0.79 -0.35 3.53
N GLY A 97 -1.67 0.61 3.20
CA GLY A 97 -1.30 1.73 2.34
C GLY A 97 -0.47 2.79 3.09
N MET A 98 0.71 3.11 2.56
CA MET A 98 1.62 4.11 3.13
C MET A 98 1.43 5.52 2.55
N TRP A 99 0.37 5.77 1.78
CA TRP A 99 0.12 7.07 1.14
C TRP A 99 0.02 8.23 2.15
N GLN A 100 -0.43 7.99 3.38
CA GLN A 100 -0.47 9.04 4.42
C GLN A 100 0.91 9.63 4.73
N THR A 101 1.98 8.95 4.33
CA THR A 101 3.35 9.45 4.46
C THR A 101 3.79 10.40 3.33
N SER A 102 3.00 10.57 2.26
CA SER A 102 3.34 11.44 1.12
C SER A 102 3.43 12.94 1.44
N GLY A 103 3.09 13.33 2.66
CA GLY A 103 2.93 14.72 3.08
C GLY A 103 1.48 15.20 2.98
N GLY A 104 1.15 16.28 3.68
CA GLY A 104 -0.20 16.83 3.78
C GLY A 104 -0.99 16.42 5.04
N TRP A 105 -0.46 15.47 5.82
CA TRP A 105 -1.13 14.92 7.01
C TRP A 105 -0.48 15.31 8.34
N GLY A 106 0.44 16.28 8.31
CA GLY A 106 1.21 16.73 9.48
C GLY A 106 2.61 16.12 9.54
N ARG A 107 3.27 16.30 10.69
CA ARG A 107 4.62 15.77 10.93
C ARG A 107 4.53 14.26 11.19
N ILE A 108 5.37 13.50 10.51
CA ILE A 108 5.52 12.06 10.73
C ILE A 108 6.65 11.88 11.76
N ASP A 109 6.31 11.28 12.90
CA ASP A 109 7.34 10.73 13.78
C ASP A 109 7.76 9.37 13.21
N ARG A 110 9.07 9.22 13.00
CA ARG A 110 9.63 8.07 12.29
C ARG A 110 9.52 6.80 13.13
N ASP A 111 9.75 6.89 14.42
CA ASP A 111 9.82 5.72 15.29
C ASP A 111 8.38 5.23 15.58
N ASP A 112 7.43 6.15 15.79
CA ASP A 112 6.00 5.82 15.91
C ASP A 112 5.45 5.13 14.64
N ALA A 113 5.84 5.61 13.45
CA ALA A 113 5.41 5.03 12.18
C ALA A 113 5.93 3.60 12.03
N VAL A 114 7.20 3.36 12.35
CA VAL A 114 7.81 2.02 12.29
C VAL A 114 7.19 1.09 13.35
N ASP A 115 6.93 1.57 14.56
CA ASP A 115 6.23 0.80 15.59
C ASP A 115 4.79 0.44 15.17
N ALA A 116 4.11 1.31 14.44
CA ALA A 116 2.81 0.99 13.84
C ALA A 116 2.94 -0.10 12.76
N MET A 117 3.94 -0.04 11.89
CA MET A 117 4.19 -1.07 10.87
C MET A 117 4.46 -2.44 11.50
N LEU A 118 5.25 -2.49 12.57
CA LEU A 118 5.50 -3.72 13.34
C LEU A 118 4.20 -4.29 13.91
N ARG A 119 3.35 -3.45 14.52
CA ARG A 119 2.04 -3.89 15.05
C ARG A 119 1.12 -4.44 13.97
N TYR A 120 1.10 -3.84 12.77
CA TYR A 120 0.32 -4.38 11.66
C TYR A 120 0.84 -5.73 11.17
N ALA A 121 2.16 -5.85 11.02
CA ALA A 121 2.77 -7.12 10.62
C ALA A 121 2.50 -8.22 11.66
N ASP A 122 2.66 -7.91 12.96
CA ASP A 122 2.39 -8.85 14.06
C ASP A 122 0.90 -9.27 14.12
N ALA A 123 -0.01 -8.41 13.63
CA ALA A 123 -1.44 -8.71 13.50
C ALA A 123 -1.80 -9.49 12.21
N GLY A 124 -0.82 -9.87 11.38
CA GLY A 124 -1.04 -10.63 10.15
C GLY A 124 -1.24 -9.78 8.89
N LEU A 125 -1.20 -8.45 9.00
CA LEU A 125 -1.22 -7.54 7.86
C LEU A 125 0.22 -7.31 7.38
N THR A 126 0.78 -8.29 6.67
CA THR A 126 2.21 -8.34 6.32
C THR A 126 2.56 -7.74 4.97
N THR A 127 1.59 -7.19 4.21
CA THR A 127 1.85 -6.53 2.91
C THR A 127 1.71 -5.02 3.02
N PHE A 128 2.73 -4.29 2.56
CA PHE A 128 2.81 -2.84 2.61
C PHE A 128 2.87 -2.25 1.20
N ASP A 129 1.99 -1.30 0.89
CA ASP A 129 1.93 -0.61 -0.40
C ASP A 129 2.45 0.82 -0.27
N MET A 130 3.43 1.15 -1.10
CA MET A 130 4.14 2.43 -1.09
C MET A 130 4.44 2.91 -2.53
N ALA A 131 5.16 4.03 -2.63
CA ALA A 131 5.61 4.59 -3.90
C ALA A 131 6.88 5.40 -3.70
N ASP A 132 7.68 5.52 -4.76
CA ASP A 132 8.87 6.38 -4.85
C ASP A 132 8.61 7.83 -4.38
N HIS A 133 7.44 8.37 -4.74
CA HIS A 133 7.01 9.74 -4.44
C HIS A 133 6.22 9.89 -3.13
N TYR A 134 6.03 8.82 -2.35
CA TYR A 134 5.33 8.91 -1.05
C TYR A 134 6.27 9.35 0.08
N GLY A 135 6.83 10.55 -0.01
CA GLY A 135 7.64 11.13 1.06
C GLY A 135 8.69 10.13 1.60
N PRO A 136 8.72 9.82 2.92
CA PRO A 136 9.65 8.87 3.52
C PRO A 136 9.17 7.40 3.51
N ALA A 137 8.11 7.03 2.76
CA ALA A 137 7.52 5.67 2.82
C ALA A 137 8.55 4.55 2.63
N GLU A 138 9.38 4.66 1.59
CA GLU A 138 10.38 3.64 1.27
C GLU A 138 11.45 3.54 2.37
N ASP A 139 11.86 4.68 2.92
CA ASP A 139 12.85 4.76 4.00
C ASP A 139 12.30 4.18 5.31
N LEU A 140 11.03 4.45 5.62
CA LEU A 140 10.31 3.86 6.76
C LEU A 140 10.22 2.34 6.62
N TYR A 141 9.91 1.85 5.41
CA TYR A 141 9.94 0.41 5.13
C TYR A 141 11.33 -0.18 5.36
N GLY A 142 12.40 0.48 4.91
CA GLY A 142 13.78 0.04 5.15
C GLY A 142 14.15 -0.07 6.64
N ILE A 143 13.67 0.87 7.46
CA ILE A 143 13.87 0.79 8.92
C ILE A 143 13.03 -0.36 9.50
N PHE A 144 11.77 -0.46 9.10
CA PHE A 144 10.84 -1.50 9.53
C PHE A 144 11.37 -2.90 9.22
N ILE A 145 11.80 -3.18 7.99
CA ILE A 145 12.27 -4.51 7.58
C ILE A 145 13.56 -4.89 8.32
N ASN A 146 14.42 -3.91 8.62
CA ASN A 146 15.60 -4.13 9.44
C ASN A 146 15.26 -4.47 10.89
N ARG A 147 14.23 -3.82 11.47
CA ARG A 147 13.74 -4.21 12.80
C ARG A 147 13.16 -5.61 12.78
N VAL A 148 12.38 -5.96 11.75
CA VAL A 148 11.89 -7.33 11.57
C VAL A 148 13.05 -8.34 11.54
N ARG A 149 14.10 -8.09 10.75
CA ARG A 149 15.30 -8.96 10.68
C ARG A 149 15.98 -9.18 12.03
N ARG A 150 15.99 -8.19 12.92
CA ARG A 150 16.65 -8.25 14.23
C ARG A 150 15.76 -8.77 15.35
N GLU A 151 14.47 -8.42 15.31
CA GLU A 151 13.53 -8.52 16.43
C GLU A 151 12.48 -9.63 16.25
N ARG A 152 12.44 -10.29 15.09
CA ARG A 152 11.50 -11.39 14.79
C ARG A 152 12.24 -12.63 14.28
N PRO A 153 11.62 -13.83 14.41
CA PRO A 153 12.19 -15.05 13.84
C PRO A 153 12.39 -14.94 12.31
N PRO A 154 13.41 -15.59 11.73
CA PRO A 154 13.68 -15.52 10.29
C PRO A 154 12.48 -15.85 9.40
N GLU A 155 11.67 -16.83 9.78
CA GLU A 155 10.46 -17.24 9.04
C GLU A 155 9.37 -16.16 9.00
N PHE A 156 9.44 -15.15 9.86
CA PHE A 156 8.53 -14.01 9.82
C PHE A 156 8.90 -13.04 8.71
N LEU A 157 10.20 -12.87 8.43
CA LEU A 157 10.69 -12.05 7.33
C LEU A 157 10.12 -12.54 5.99
N ASP A 158 10.05 -13.85 5.81
CA ASP A 158 9.50 -14.50 4.61
C ASP A 158 8.01 -14.26 4.39
N LYS A 159 7.28 -13.69 5.37
CA LYS A 159 5.85 -13.35 5.25
C LYS A 159 5.62 -11.88 4.90
N VAL A 160 6.62 -11.02 5.13
CA VAL A 160 6.50 -9.58 4.87
C VAL A 160 6.74 -9.30 3.39
N ARG A 161 5.90 -8.44 2.81
CA ARG A 161 5.95 -8.05 1.39
C ARG A 161 5.94 -6.54 1.24
N GLY A 162 6.88 -6.02 0.46
CA GLY A 162 6.95 -4.60 0.09
C GLY A 162 6.57 -4.40 -1.37
N LEU A 163 5.47 -3.69 -1.63
CA LEU A 163 5.04 -3.30 -2.97
C LEU A 163 5.35 -1.82 -3.15
N THR A 164 6.15 -1.45 -4.15
CA THR A 164 6.47 -0.03 -4.42
C THR A 164 6.07 0.37 -5.82
N LYS A 165 5.49 1.57 -5.94
CA LYS A 165 5.20 2.18 -7.24
C LYS A 165 6.37 2.99 -7.73
N TRP A 166 6.68 2.86 -9.02
CA TRP A 166 7.58 3.76 -9.73
C TRP A 166 6.80 4.59 -10.73
N VAL A 167 6.97 5.92 -10.64
CA VAL A 167 6.19 6.91 -11.38
C VAL A 167 7.12 7.87 -12.13
N PRO A 168 7.74 7.42 -13.23
CA PRO A 168 8.68 8.26 -13.97
C PRO A 168 7.97 9.35 -14.79
N PRO A 169 8.68 10.45 -15.09
CA PRO A 169 8.25 11.36 -16.14
C PRO A 169 8.29 10.66 -17.51
N PRO A 170 7.40 11.01 -18.46
CA PRO A 170 7.31 10.37 -19.77
C PRO A 170 8.42 10.85 -20.72
N VAL A 171 9.67 10.50 -20.39
CA VAL A 171 10.86 10.76 -21.20
C VAL A 171 11.29 9.47 -21.93
N LYS A 172 12.33 9.55 -22.76
CA LYS A 172 12.90 8.35 -23.39
C LYS A 172 13.42 7.39 -22.31
N MET A 173 12.81 6.21 -22.19
CA MET A 173 13.13 5.22 -21.17
C MET A 173 14.34 4.39 -21.61
N THR A 174 15.52 4.72 -21.09
CA THR A 174 16.74 3.92 -21.29
C THR A 174 16.94 2.96 -20.13
N SER A 175 17.67 1.86 -20.38
CA SER A 175 18.03 0.89 -19.33
C SER A 175 18.71 1.56 -18.11
N SER A 176 19.54 2.59 -18.32
CA SER A 176 20.20 3.33 -17.23
C SER A 176 19.19 4.05 -16.34
N ILE A 177 18.23 4.79 -16.93
CA ILE A 177 17.21 5.54 -16.18
C ILE A 177 16.38 4.59 -15.34
N VAL A 178 15.94 3.48 -15.94
CA VAL A 178 15.13 2.48 -15.25
C VAL A 178 15.95 1.86 -14.11
N ARG A 179 17.16 1.37 -14.38
CA ARG A 179 18.04 0.75 -13.39
C ARG A 179 18.35 1.67 -12.21
N GLU A 180 18.76 2.90 -12.49
CA GLU A 180 19.10 3.89 -11.46
C GLU A 180 17.89 4.19 -10.58
N SER A 181 16.70 4.33 -11.16
CA SER A 181 15.46 4.54 -10.43
C SER A 181 15.13 3.36 -9.51
N ILE A 182 15.22 2.13 -10.01
CA ILE A 182 14.96 0.92 -9.21
C ILE A 182 16.00 0.74 -8.10
N ASP A 183 17.27 1.06 -8.37
CA ASP A 183 18.33 1.00 -7.37
C ASP A 183 18.16 2.08 -6.28
N VAL A 184 17.49 3.21 -6.56
CA VAL A 184 17.06 4.16 -5.52
C VAL A 184 16.05 3.50 -4.57
N SER A 185 14.94 2.95 -5.08
CA SER A 185 13.93 2.30 -4.24
C SER A 185 14.51 1.13 -3.44
N ARG A 186 15.33 0.27 -4.05
CA ARG A 186 16.02 -0.84 -3.36
C ARG A 186 16.89 -0.37 -2.20
N ARG A 187 17.63 0.74 -2.38
CA ARG A 187 18.44 1.34 -1.31
C ARG A 187 17.59 1.91 -0.18
N ARG A 188 16.52 2.64 -0.50
CA ARG A 188 15.63 3.25 0.50
C ARG A 188 14.90 2.19 1.33
N MET A 189 14.37 1.18 0.67
CA MET A 189 13.73 0.02 1.30
C MET A 189 14.72 -0.94 1.97
N ASP A 190 16.03 -0.75 1.78
CA ASP A 190 17.09 -1.63 2.25
C ASP A 190 16.83 -3.12 1.94
N VAL A 191 16.54 -3.42 0.67
CA VAL A 191 16.30 -4.79 0.17
C VAL A 191 17.14 -5.11 -1.05
N PRO A 192 17.65 -6.35 -1.18
CA PRO A 192 18.37 -6.77 -2.37
C PRO A 192 17.43 -6.99 -3.55
N CYS A 193 16.14 -7.25 -3.34
CA CYS A 193 15.16 -7.51 -4.39
C CYS A 193 13.82 -6.89 -3.99
N LEU A 194 13.14 -6.22 -4.92
CA LEU A 194 11.78 -5.72 -4.70
C LEU A 194 10.79 -6.87 -4.88
N ASP A 195 9.91 -7.12 -3.91
CA ASP A 195 8.88 -8.17 -4.02
C ASP A 195 7.94 -7.90 -5.21
N MET A 196 7.49 -6.66 -5.33
CA MET A 196 6.67 -6.19 -6.45
C MET A 196 7.01 -4.73 -6.79
N LEU A 197 7.27 -4.47 -8.05
CA LEU A 197 7.29 -3.13 -8.60
C LEU A 197 6.00 -2.85 -9.38
N GLN A 198 5.29 -1.80 -8.98
CA GLN A 198 4.06 -1.35 -9.63
C GLN A 198 4.37 -0.15 -10.54
N PHE A 199 4.22 -0.31 -11.85
CA PHE A 199 4.59 0.70 -12.82
C PHE A 199 3.40 1.61 -13.19
N HIS A 200 3.62 2.92 -13.11
CA HIS A 200 2.66 3.92 -13.58
C HIS A 200 3.22 4.69 -14.78
N TRP A 201 2.34 5.12 -15.69
CA TRP A 201 2.71 5.95 -16.82
C TRP A 201 1.68 7.05 -17.06
N TRP A 202 2.16 8.28 -17.27
CA TRP A 202 1.31 9.47 -17.36
C TRP A 202 0.69 9.70 -18.73
N ASP A 203 1.36 9.29 -19.81
CA ASP A 203 1.01 9.70 -21.17
C ASP A 203 1.09 8.54 -22.17
N TYR A 204 -0.06 7.98 -22.51
CA TYR A 204 -0.18 6.89 -23.49
C TYR A 204 0.03 7.31 -24.95
N SER A 205 0.23 8.59 -25.24
CA SER A 205 0.72 9.04 -26.55
C SER A 205 2.22 8.80 -26.72
N ASN A 206 2.96 8.72 -25.60
CA ASN A 206 4.36 8.34 -25.58
C ASN A 206 4.50 6.81 -25.38
N PRO A 207 5.04 6.05 -26.36
CA PRO A 207 5.18 4.60 -26.26
C PRO A 207 6.32 4.14 -25.34
N GLY A 208 7.08 5.06 -24.74
CA GLY A 208 8.22 4.76 -23.85
C GLY A 208 7.86 3.90 -22.63
N TYR A 209 6.58 3.75 -22.29
CA TYR A 209 6.12 2.79 -21.29
C TYR A 209 6.50 1.34 -21.64
N LEU A 210 6.55 0.97 -22.93
CA LEU A 210 6.98 -0.36 -23.37
C LEU A 210 8.48 -0.54 -23.17
N ASP A 211 9.28 0.46 -23.51
CA ASP A 211 10.74 0.45 -23.27
C ASP A 211 11.04 0.31 -21.77
N ALA A 212 10.32 1.05 -20.93
CA ALA A 212 10.41 0.92 -19.47
C ALA A 212 10.08 -0.50 -19.01
N LEU A 213 8.95 -1.07 -19.45
CA LEU A 213 8.52 -2.40 -19.04
C LEU A 213 9.47 -3.51 -19.51
N ASN A 214 10.06 -3.38 -20.70
CA ASN A 214 11.10 -4.30 -21.18
C ASN A 214 12.32 -4.25 -20.26
N HIS A 215 12.82 -3.05 -19.93
CA HIS A 215 13.93 -2.91 -18.99
C HIS A 215 13.60 -3.36 -17.56
N LEU A 216 12.36 -3.21 -17.11
CA LEU A 216 11.91 -3.77 -15.83
C LEU A 216 11.91 -5.30 -15.87
N THR A 217 11.60 -5.90 -17.01
CA THR A 217 11.69 -7.35 -17.23
C THR A 217 13.15 -7.81 -17.20
N ASP A 218 14.07 -7.09 -17.84
CA ASP A 218 15.52 -7.36 -17.73
C ASP A 218 15.98 -7.35 -16.25
N LEU A 219 15.56 -6.33 -15.48
CA LEU A 219 15.93 -6.21 -14.06
C LEU A 219 15.30 -7.32 -13.19
N LYS A 220 14.15 -7.86 -13.60
CA LYS A 220 13.53 -9.02 -12.96
C LYS A 220 14.34 -10.28 -13.22
N GLU A 221 14.79 -10.51 -14.45
CA GLU A 221 15.68 -11.63 -14.80
C GLU A 221 17.02 -11.57 -14.06
N GLU A 222 17.53 -10.35 -13.82
CA GLU A 222 18.71 -10.11 -12.98
C GLU A 222 18.46 -10.28 -11.47
N GLY A 223 17.23 -10.58 -11.05
CA GLY A 223 16.87 -10.79 -9.64
C GLY A 223 16.75 -9.52 -8.80
N LYS A 224 16.69 -8.33 -9.42
CA LYS A 224 16.45 -7.06 -8.70
C LYS A 224 14.98 -6.84 -8.38
N ILE A 225 14.08 -7.45 -9.15
CA ILE A 225 12.63 -7.40 -8.99
C ILE A 225 12.08 -8.83 -9.05
N LYS A 226 11.20 -9.20 -8.13
CA LYS A 226 10.56 -10.52 -8.14
C LYS A 226 9.33 -10.55 -9.03
N THR A 227 8.44 -9.56 -8.94
CA THR A 227 7.26 -9.43 -9.81
C THR A 227 7.07 -8.01 -10.31
N VAL A 228 6.55 -7.87 -11.54
CA VAL A 228 6.19 -6.59 -12.16
C VAL A 228 4.66 -6.49 -12.20
N ALA A 229 4.15 -5.33 -11.83
CA ALA A 229 2.72 -4.99 -11.82
C ALA A 229 2.52 -3.61 -12.45
N LEU A 230 1.27 -3.24 -12.69
CA LEU A 230 0.87 -1.97 -13.30
C LEU A 230 0.02 -1.13 -12.34
N THR A 231 -0.13 0.15 -12.64
CA THR A 231 -1.04 1.06 -11.93
C THR A 231 -1.78 1.96 -12.92
N ASN A 232 -3.10 1.84 -12.95
CA ASN A 232 -4.03 2.58 -13.81
C ASN A 232 -3.81 2.39 -15.33
N PHE A 233 -3.34 1.21 -15.75
CA PHE A 233 -3.27 0.86 -17.17
C PHE A 233 -4.64 0.55 -17.77
N ASP A 234 -4.90 1.07 -18.98
CA ASP A 234 -6.15 0.81 -19.69
C ASP A 234 -6.16 -0.57 -20.38
N THR A 235 -7.32 -1.00 -20.86
CA THR A 235 -7.48 -2.32 -21.51
C THR A 235 -6.66 -2.44 -22.79
N GLU A 236 -6.55 -1.37 -23.58
CA GLU A 236 -5.84 -1.38 -24.85
C GLU A 236 -4.33 -1.56 -24.62
N ARG A 237 -3.77 -0.80 -23.69
CA ARG A 237 -2.36 -0.83 -23.28
C ARG A 237 -2.02 -2.12 -22.56
N LEU A 238 -2.89 -2.61 -21.67
CA LEU A 238 -2.71 -3.91 -21.03
C LEU A 238 -2.63 -5.04 -22.07
N ARG A 239 -3.51 -5.05 -23.09
CA ARG A 239 -3.45 -6.02 -24.18
C ARG A 239 -2.11 -5.95 -24.92
N ILE A 240 -1.66 -4.75 -25.29
CA ILE A 240 -0.37 -4.55 -25.97
C ILE A 240 0.79 -5.09 -25.11
N ILE A 241 0.80 -4.80 -23.81
CA ILE A 241 1.83 -5.27 -22.87
C ILE A 241 1.88 -6.80 -22.84
N LEU A 242 0.73 -7.45 -22.71
CA LEU A 242 0.64 -8.92 -22.67
C LEU A 242 1.04 -9.56 -24.00
N GLU A 243 0.67 -8.97 -25.13
CA GLU A 243 1.08 -9.43 -26.48
C GLU A 243 2.59 -9.30 -26.72
N ASN A 244 3.26 -8.36 -26.04
CA ASN A 244 4.71 -8.23 -26.03
C ASN A 244 5.40 -9.17 -25.03
N GLY A 245 4.65 -10.07 -24.37
CA GLY A 245 5.21 -11.09 -23.48
C GLY A 245 5.67 -10.58 -22.11
N ILE A 246 5.30 -9.35 -21.73
CA ILE A 246 5.67 -8.78 -20.43
C ILE A 246 4.80 -9.42 -19.33
N PRO A 247 5.37 -10.14 -18.35
CA PRO A 247 4.60 -10.95 -17.41
C PRO A 247 4.10 -10.13 -16.20
N VAL A 248 3.19 -9.19 -16.46
CA VAL A 248 2.56 -8.40 -15.40
C VAL A 248 1.61 -9.25 -14.55
N VAL A 249 1.72 -9.19 -13.22
CA VAL A 249 0.92 -10.04 -12.31
C VAL A 249 -0.36 -9.38 -11.80
N SER A 250 -0.45 -8.05 -11.86
CA SER A 250 -1.62 -7.28 -11.41
C SER A 250 -1.61 -5.86 -12.00
N ASN A 251 -2.77 -5.19 -11.99
CA ASN A 251 -2.95 -3.78 -12.31
C ASN A 251 -3.75 -3.08 -11.22
N GLN A 252 -3.10 -2.22 -10.42
CA GLN A 252 -3.77 -1.47 -9.38
C GLN A 252 -4.61 -0.34 -10.00
N VAL A 253 -5.92 -0.36 -9.76
CA VAL A 253 -6.86 0.63 -10.30
C VAL A 253 -7.69 1.26 -9.19
N TRP A 254 -8.14 2.49 -9.42
CA TRP A 254 -9.15 3.11 -8.57
C TRP A 254 -10.55 2.56 -8.89
N HIS A 255 -11.32 2.23 -7.85
CA HIS A 255 -12.72 1.86 -7.98
C HIS A 255 -13.55 2.68 -6.98
N SER A 256 -14.85 2.81 -7.21
CA SER A 256 -15.76 3.70 -6.47
C SER A 256 -15.84 3.48 -4.95
N ASN A 257 -15.25 2.39 -4.42
CA ASN A 257 -15.18 2.06 -2.99
C ASN A 257 -13.73 2.00 -2.43
N GLY A 258 -12.71 2.47 -3.17
CA GLY A 258 -11.30 2.45 -2.73
C GLY A 258 -10.30 2.10 -3.83
N TRP A 259 -9.01 1.93 -3.46
CA TRP A 259 -7.98 1.42 -4.38
C TRP A 259 -8.00 -0.11 -4.37
N PHE A 260 -7.98 -0.69 -5.56
CA PHE A 260 -7.98 -2.13 -5.73
C PHE A 260 -6.74 -2.61 -6.49
N VAL A 261 -6.05 -3.63 -5.98
CA VAL A 261 -5.10 -4.42 -6.81
C VAL A 261 -5.93 -5.51 -7.47
N ILE A 262 -5.95 -5.53 -8.81
CA ILE A 262 -6.72 -6.46 -9.65
C ILE A 262 -5.74 -7.34 -10.43
#